data_AF-X1KN01-F1
#
_entry.id   AF-X1KN01-F1
#
_cell.length_a   1.000
_cell.length_b   1.000
_cell.length_c   1.000
_cell.angle_alpha   90.00
_cell.angle_beta   90.00
_cell.angle_gamma   90.00
#
_symmetry.space_group_name_H-M   'P 1'
#
loop_
_entity.id
_entity.type
_entity.pdbx_description
1 polymer ?
#
loop_
_entity_poly.entity_id
_entity_poly.type
_entity_poly.pdbx_seq_one_letter_code
_entity_poly.pdbx_strand_id
1 'polypeptide(L)'
;ILELSGNPIAVLENVEESENIAIRPGAVWNIPEDARAYLLDLLQGGGVSLHINYIDLLYRTLHDISESPRSAFGGTERDLSGVALELELNPLLQKVRRKRIIRSVVYKRRNEMILKLLEKYRGEDFGDNHLRVVWGPVLPQDVARQVNNEQTLVQTGIHSRRTAMDEIGIRDPEYEFKRWLEERETILRMNKELNVKSTKSGARERALSSQAEGVEE
;
A
#
# COMPACT_ATOMS: atom_id res chain seq x y z
N ILE A 1 19.36 34.61 -9.12
CA ILE A 1 18.22 35.52 -8.81
C ILE A 1 18.32 36.03 -7.38
N LEU A 2 18.40 35.18 -6.35
CA LEU A 2 18.60 35.63 -4.96
C LEU A 2 19.90 36.42 -4.75
N GLU A 3 21.01 36.04 -5.41
CA GLU A 3 22.26 36.81 -5.37
C GLU A 3 22.14 38.22 -5.98
N LEU A 4 21.32 38.39 -7.03
CA LEU A 4 21.05 39.68 -7.67
C LEU A 4 20.12 40.58 -6.83
N SER A 5 19.27 39.98 -5.99
CA SER A 5 18.50 40.75 -5.00
C SER A 5 19.39 41.39 -3.94
N GLY A 6 20.57 40.83 -3.69
CA GLY A 6 21.56 41.40 -2.77
C GLY A 6 22.35 42.58 -3.34
N ASN A 7 22.32 42.78 -4.67
CA ASN A 7 22.97 43.89 -5.36
C ASN A 7 22.06 44.43 -6.48
N PRO A 8 21.05 45.24 -6.14
CA PRO A 8 20.07 45.72 -7.10
C PRO A 8 20.74 46.60 -8.17
N ILE A 9 20.30 46.44 -9.41
CA ILE A 9 20.83 47.24 -10.53
C ILE A 9 20.20 48.63 -10.44
N ALA A 10 21.03 49.65 -10.26
CA ALA A 10 20.58 51.03 -10.32
C ALA A 10 20.52 51.50 -11.78
N VAL A 11 19.37 52.08 -12.16
CA VAL A 11 19.15 52.64 -13.47
C VAL A 11 19.05 54.16 -13.33
N LEU A 12 19.83 54.87 -14.15
CA LEU A 12 19.87 56.32 -14.22
C LEU A 12 19.40 56.75 -15.60
N GLU A 13 18.33 57.54 -15.65
CA GLU A 13 17.79 58.08 -16.89
C GLU A 13 18.18 59.56 -17.03
N ASN A 14 18.49 59.98 -18.25
CA ASN A 14 18.90 61.35 -18.62
C ASN A 14 20.20 61.84 -17.96
N VAL A 15 21.21 60.97 -17.82
CA VAL A 15 22.56 61.37 -17.36
C VAL A 15 23.53 61.29 -18.54
N GLU A 16 24.14 62.43 -18.91
CA GLU A 16 25.02 62.53 -20.08
C GLU A 16 26.43 61.94 -19.84
N GLU A 17 26.98 62.09 -18.64
CA GLU A 17 28.26 61.49 -18.22
C GLU A 17 28.18 61.11 -16.72
N SER A 18 28.62 59.89 -16.38
CA SER A 18 28.77 59.47 -14.99
C SER A 18 30.07 58.72 -14.76
N GLU A 19 31.10 59.43 -14.28
CA GLU A 19 32.30 58.80 -13.73
C GLU A 19 32.14 58.63 -12.21
N ASN A 20 32.52 57.46 -11.68
CA ASN A 20 32.59 57.16 -10.24
C ASN A 20 31.27 57.09 -9.45
N ILE A 21 30.19 56.57 -10.02
CA ILE A 21 29.00 56.20 -9.21
C ILE A 21 29.32 54.93 -8.42
N ALA A 22 29.83 55.11 -7.20
CA ALA A 22 30.07 54.04 -6.27
C ALA A 22 28.77 53.61 -5.59
N ILE A 23 28.31 52.39 -5.88
CA ILE A 23 27.20 51.76 -5.17
C ILE A 23 27.74 51.22 -3.84
N ARG A 24 27.58 51.98 -2.76
CA ARG A 24 27.96 51.59 -1.39
C ARG A 24 26.87 52.00 -0.40
N PRO A 25 26.69 51.26 0.71
CA PRO A 25 25.78 51.69 1.78
C PRO A 25 26.12 53.10 2.26
N GLY A 26 25.14 54.01 2.23
CA GLY A 26 25.31 55.41 2.64
C GLY A 26 25.86 56.36 1.57
N ALA A 27 26.06 55.92 0.33
CA ALA A 27 26.41 56.81 -0.77
C ALA A 27 25.20 57.68 -1.16
N VAL A 28 25.42 58.99 -1.28
CA VAL A 28 24.42 59.96 -1.73
C VAL A 28 24.76 60.39 -3.15
N TRP A 29 23.78 60.35 -4.06
CA TRP A 29 23.94 60.77 -5.45
C TRP A 29 23.29 62.15 -5.64
N ASN A 30 24.03 63.07 -6.26
CA ASN A 30 23.49 64.33 -6.72
C ASN A 30 23.12 64.17 -8.19
N ILE A 31 21.82 64.20 -8.48
CA ILE A 31 21.27 63.97 -9.82
C ILE A 31 20.60 65.28 -10.28
N PRO A 32 20.73 65.69 -11.56
CA PRO A 32 20.02 66.84 -12.12
C PRO A 32 18.50 66.78 -11.93
N GLU A 33 17.81 67.93 -11.93
CA GLU A 33 16.36 67.99 -11.70
C GLU A 33 15.53 67.26 -12.79
N ASP A 34 16.08 67.08 -13.98
CA ASP A 34 15.48 66.38 -15.13
C ASP A 34 15.85 64.89 -15.23
N ALA A 35 16.72 64.41 -14.34
CA ALA A 35 17.19 63.03 -14.32
C ALA A 35 16.51 62.20 -13.22
N ARG A 36 16.38 60.89 -13.46
CA ARG A 36 15.70 59.95 -12.55
C ARG A 36 16.63 58.79 -12.20
N ALA A 37 16.61 58.42 -10.92
CA ALA A 37 17.25 57.20 -10.44
C ALA A 37 16.21 56.26 -9.84
N TYR A 38 16.24 55.00 -10.23
CA TYR A 38 15.46 53.96 -9.60
C TYR A 38 16.24 52.65 -9.55
N LEU A 39 15.88 51.80 -8.60
CA LEU A 39 16.38 50.44 -8.53
C LEU A 39 15.52 49.57 -9.42
N LEU A 40 16.15 48.80 -10.31
CA LEU A 40 15.47 47.77 -11.07
C LEU A 40 15.16 46.61 -10.12
N ASP A 41 13.91 46.53 -9.70
CA ASP A 41 13.43 45.39 -8.95
C ASP A 41 13.12 44.24 -9.91
N LEU A 42 14.07 43.30 -10.03
CA LEU A 42 13.93 42.09 -10.84
C LEU A 42 12.86 41.12 -10.30
N LEU A 43 12.35 41.37 -9.09
CA LEU A 43 11.29 40.58 -8.46
C LEU A 43 9.91 41.23 -8.64
N GLN A 44 9.85 42.51 -8.99
CA GLN A 44 8.61 43.22 -9.30
C GLN A 44 7.93 42.57 -10.51
N GLY A 45 6.67 42.15 -10.33
CA GLY A 45 5.89 41.46 -11.37
C GLY A 45 5.84 39.94 -11.23
N GLY A 46 6.41 39.35 -10.18
CA GLY A 46 6.17 37.94 -9.84
C GLY A 46 6.99 36.92 -10.64
N GLY A 47 8.14 37.32 -11.21
CA GLY A 47 9.04 36.41 -11.92
C GLY A 47 9.46 35.19 -11.09
N VAL A 48 9.59 35.34 -9.76
CA VAL A 48 9.83 34.22 -8.84
C VAL A 48 8.66 33.23 -8.83
N SER A 49 7.42 33.70 -8.88
CA SER A 49 6.24 32.84 -8.93
C SER A 49 6.23 31.99 -10.20
N LEU A 50 6.67 32.52 -11.35
CA LEU A 50 6.83 31.74 -12.58
C LEU A 50 7.80 30.58 -12.38
N HIS A 51 8.96 30.82 -11.74
CA HIS A 51 9.94 29.78 -11.47
C HIS A 51 9.42 28.73 -10.48
N ILE A 52 8.69 29.14 -9.44
CA ILE A 52 8.05 28.21 -8.50
C ILE A 52 7.02 27.34 -9.24
N ASN A 53 6.14 27.95 -10.04
CA ASN A 53 5.14 27.22 -10.83
C ASN A 53 5.78 26.25 -11.82
N TYR A 54 6.90 26.64 -12.43
CA TYR A 54 7.66 25.76 -13.32
C TYR A 54 8.27 24.56 -12.58
N ILE A 55 8.87 24.79 -11.41
CA ILE A 55 9.41 23.72 -10.56
C ILE A 55 8.28 22.78 -10.12
N ASP A 56 7.12 23.30 -9.73
CA ASP A 56 5.96 22.48 -9.35
C ASP A 56 5.45 21.64 -10.52
N LEU A 57 5.44 22.19 -11.74
CA LEU A 57 5.10 21.43 -12.95
C LEU A 57 6.10 20.30 -13.18
N LEU A 58 7.41 20.58 -13.05
CA LEU A 58 8.44 19.56 -13.18
C LEU A 58 8.26 18.44 -12.14
N TYR A 59 8.00 18.78 -10.87
CA TYR A 59 7.71 17.77 -9.84
C TYR A 59 6.51 16.91 -10.20
N ARG A 60 5.40 17.51 -10.67
CA ARG A 60 4.22 16.75 -11.12
C ARG A 60 4.55 15.79 -12.25
N THR A 61 5.25 16.26 -13.29
CA THR A 61 5.66 15.39 -14.41
C THR A 61 6.60 14.28 -13.96
N LEU A 62 7.48 14.57 -13.00
CA LEU A 62 8.40 13.58 -12.45
C LEU A 62 7.64 12.48 -11.71
N HIS A 63 6.60 12.80 -10.94
CA HIS A 63 5.75 11.79 -10.29
C HIS A 63 5.07 10.88 -11.31
N ASP A 64 4.52 11.46 -12.38
CA ASP A 64 3.81 10.72 -13.42
C ASP A 64 4.76 9.78 -14.18
N ILE A 65 5.97 10.24 -14.55
CA ILE A 65 6.96 9.44 -15.29
C ILE A 65 7.61 8.37 -14.40
N SER A 66 7.93 8.71 -13.14
CA SER A 66 8.60 7.78 -12.22
C SER A 66 7.67 6.73 -11.65
N GLU A 67 6.35 6.93 -11.79
CA GLU A 67 5.28 6.18 -11.12
C GLU A 67 5.51 6.14 -9.61
N SER A 68 5.94 7.27 -9.06
CA SER A 68 6.14 7.45 -7.62
C SER A 68 4.95 8.21 -7.03
N PRO A 69 4.45 7.80 -5.85
CA PRO A 69 3.40 8.55 -5.17
C PRO A 69 3.93 9.93 -4.76
N ARG A 70 3.03 10.91 -4.62
CA ARG A 70 3.41 12.28 -4.27
C ARG A 70 4.01 12.36 -2.86
N SER A 71 3.51 11.54 -1.94
CA SER A 71 4.01 11.37 -0.58
C SER A 71 5.47 10.92 -0.50
N ALA A 72 6.02 10.28 -1.55
CA ALA A 72 7.42 9.84 -1.56
C ALA A 72 8.44 10.98 -1.42
N PHE A 73 8.05 12.21 -1.78
CA PHE A 73 8.91 13.40 -1.71
C PHE A 73 8.56 14.34 -0.54
N GLY A 74 7.82 13.84 0.46
CA GLY A 74 7.46 14.63 1.64
C GLY A 74 6.17 15.45 1.48
N GLY A 75 5.34 15.11 0.49
CA GLY A 75 3.96 15.61 0.40
C GLY A 75 3.14 15.08 1.57
N THR A 76 3.15 15.79 2.69
CA THR A 76 2.38 15.45 3.88
C THR A 76 0.93 15.91 3.74
N GLU A 77 0.03 15.02 3.34
CA GLU A 77 -1.34 15.03 3.85
C GLU A 77 -1.38 14.09 5.05
N ARG A 78 -1.37 14.66 6.27
CA ARG A 78 -1.16 13.92 7.53
C ARG A 78 -2.35 13.06 7.97
N ASP A 79 -3.48 13.09 7.26
CA ASP A 79 -4.72 12.38 7.63
C ASP A 79 -5.42 11.75 6.41
N LEU A 80 -4.67 11.08 5.54
CA LEU A 80 -5.27 10.31 4.45
C LEU A 80 -6.04 9.10 5.02
N SER A 81 -7.33 8.99 4.70
CA SER A 81 -8.07 7.75 4.92
C SER A 81 -7.37 6.59 4.20
N GLY A 82 -7.52 5.34 4.69
CA GLY A 82 -6.88 4.17 4.05
C GLY A 82 -7.20 4.03 2.55
N VAL A 83 -8.39 4.50 2.12
CA VAL A 83 -8.78 4.56 0.70
C VAL A 83 -8.02 5.65 -0.05
N ALA A 84 -7.82 6.82 0.57
CA ALA A 84 -7.05 7.89 -0.04
C ALA A 84 -5.55 7.53 -0.17
N LEU A 85 -5.01 6.80 0.81
CA LEU A 85 -3.68 6.21 0.72
C LEU A 85 -3.59 5.19 -0.42
N GLU A 86 -4.59 4.32 -0.58
CA GLU A 86 -4.64 3.37 -1.70
C GLU A 86 -4.68 4.10 -3.06
N LEU A 87 -5.47 5.17 -3.16
CA LEU A 87 -5.53 6.00 -4.36
C LEU A 87 -4.19 6.66 -4.68
N GLU A 88 -3.49 7.15 -3.67
CA GLU A 88 -2.17 7.75 -3.83
C GLU A 88 -1.12 6.74 -4.31
N LEU A 89 -1.19 5.50 -3.82
CA LEU A 89 -0.25 4.42 -4.13
C LEU A 89 -0.56 3.71 -5.45
N ASN A 90 -1.61 4.10 -6.17
CA ASN A 90 -1.97 3.51 -7.46
C ASN A 90 -0.82 3.43 -8.50
N PRO A 91 0.01 4.46 -8.70
CA PRO A 91 1.13 4.38 -9.64
C PRO A 91 2.10 3.24 -9.28
N LEU A 92 2.38 3.08 -7.99
CA LEU A 92 3.24 2.00 -7.48
C LEU A 92 2.58 0.63 -7.69
N LEU A 93 1.27 0.51 -7.47
CA LEU A 93 0.52 -0.72 -7.74
C LEU A 93 0.60 -1.13 -9.21
N GLN A 94 0.46 -0.18 -10.15
CA GLN A 94 0.59 -0.44 -11.58
C GLN A 94 2.01 -0.90 -11.95
N LYS A 95 3.04 -0.27 -11.36
CA LYS A 95 4.44 -0.69 -11.53
C LYS A 95 4.66 -2.12 -11.05
N VAL A 96 4.15 -2.45 -9.88
CA VAL A 96 4.25 -3.80 -9.30
C VAL A 96 3.51 -4.81 -10.16
N ARG A 97 2.30 -4.49 -10.65
CA ARG A 97 1.53 -5.38 -11.53
C ARG A 97 2.31 -5.73 -12.80
N ARG A 98 2.88 -4.72 -13.48
CA ARG A 98 3.73 -4.95 -14.68
C ARG A 98 4.95 -5.81 -14.35
N LYS A 99 5.63 -5.53 -13.22
CA LYS A 99 6.76 -6.35 -12.78
C LYS A 99 6.33 -7.79 -12.46
N ARG A 100 5.19 -8.00 -11.81
CA ARG A 100 4.66 -9.34 -11.51
C ARG A 100 4.36 -10.12 -12.78
N ILE A 101 3.81 -9.50 -13.83
CA ILE A 101 3.57 -10.18 -15.11
C ILE A 101 4.89 -10.71 -15.69
N ILE A 102 5.89 -9.83 -15.83
CA ILE A 102 7.20 -10.20 -16.40
C ILE A 102 7.91 -11.24 -15.52
N ARG A 103 7.92 -11.03 -14.20
CA ARG A 103 8.60 -11.93 -13.26
C ARG A 103 7.92 -13.28 -13.11
N SER A 104 6.59 -13.34 -13.22
CA SER A 104 5.85 -14.61 -13.17
C SER A 104 6.32 -15.56 -14.28
N VAL A 105 6.47 -15.06 -15.50
CA VAL A 105 6.95 -15.88 -16.63
C VAL A 105 8.37 -16.37 -16.38
N VAL A 106 9.26 -15.49 -15.90
CA VAL A 106 10.65 -15.84 -15.57
C VAL A 106 10.72 -16.89 -14.46
N TYR A 107 9.91 -16.76 -13.41
CA TYR A 107 9.89 -17.71 -12.30
C TYR A 107 9.31 -19.07 -12.69
N LYS A 108 8.26 -19.11 -13.51
CA LYS A 108 7.77 -20.37 -14.09
C LYS A 108 8.86 -21.06 -14.87
N ARG A 109 9.52 -20.33 -15.78
CA ARG A 109 10.60 -20.89 -16.61
C ARG A 109 11.78 -21.38 -15.79
N ARG A 110 12.19 -20.63 -14.76
CA ARG A 110 13.23 -21.06 -13.82
C ARG A 110 12.85 -22.36 -13.11
N ASN A 111 11.62 -22.46 -12.62
CA ASN A 111 11.13 -23.64 -11.92
C ASN A 111 11.07 -24.87 -12.84
N GLU A 112 10.63 -24.71 -14.10
CA GLU A 112 10.69 -25.77 -15.10
C GLU A 112 12.14 -26.29 -15.30
N MET A 113 13.12 -25.38 -15.37
CA MET A 113 14.52 -25.77 -15.52
C MET A 113 15.03 -26.52 -14.29
N ILE A 114 14.65 -26.08 -13.08
CA ILE A 114 15.02 -26.75 -11.83
C ILE A 114 14.44 -28.17 -11.81
N LEU A 115 13.17 -28.35 -12.17
CA LEU A 115 12.55 -29.67 -12.22
C LEU A 115 13.25 -30.58 -13.24
N LYS A 116 13.55 -30.10 -14.45
CA LYS A 116 14.30 -30.88 -15.46
C LYS A 116 15.70 -31.29 -14.99
N LEU A 117 16.38 -30.43 -14.23
CA LEU A 117 17.67 -30.78 -13.63
C LEU A 117 17.48 -31.85 -12.55
N LEU A 118 16.46 -31.74 -11.71
CA LEU A 118 16.14 -32.75 -10.71
C LEU A 118 15.81 -34.11 -11.35
N GLU A 119 15.02 -34.13 -12.43
CA GLU A 119 14.72 -35.36 -13.19
C GLU A 119 16.01 -36.03 -13.68
N LYS A 120 16.91 -35.23 -14.28
CA LYS A 120 18.16 -35.72 -14.83
C LYS A 120 19.11 -36.29 -13.77
N TYR A 121 19.22 -35.65 -12.60
CA TYR A 121 20.23 -36.02 -11.60
C TYR A 121 19.71 -36.93 -10.49
N ARG A 122 18.41 -36.94 -10.24
CA ARG A 122 17.78 -37.72 -9.15
C ARG A 122 16.99 -38.92 -9.66
N GLY A 123 16.68 -38.97 -10.97
CA GLY A 123 15.92 -40.05 -11.59
C GLY A 123 14.44 -40.08 -11.17
N GLU A 124 13.95 -39.01 -10.56
CA GLU A 124 12.54 -38.82 -10.20
C GLU A 124 11.83 -38.18 -11.41
N ASP A 125 10.71 -38.74 -11.87
CA ASP A 125 9.87 -38.12 -12.91
C ASP A 125 8.78 -37.28 -12.23
N PHE A 126 8.73 -35.99 -12.54
CA PHE A 126 7.72 -35.10 -11.99
C PHE A 126 6.54 -34.88 -12.94
N GLY A 127 6.52 -35.46 -14.14
CA GLY A 127 5.40 -35.39 -15.08
C GLY A 127 5.04 -33.96 -15.53
N ASP A 128 3.78 -33.78 -15.97
CA ASP A 128 3.29 -32.48 -16.46
C ASP A 128 2.88 -31.56 -15.29
N ASN A 129 3.80 -30.69 -14.89
CA ASN A 129 3.64 -29.82 -13.73
C ASN A 129 3.04 -28.46 -14.10
N HIS A 130 1.91 -28.12 -13.46
CA HIS A 130 1.34 -26.78 -13.54
C HIS A 130 1.89 -25.87 -12.45
N LEU A 131 2.93 -25.12 -12.80
CA LEU A 131 3.58 -24.18 -11.88
C LEU A 131 2.76 -22.88 -11.74
N ARG A 132 2.27 -22.61 -10.53
CA ARG A 132 1.60 -21.36 -10.14
C ARG A 132 2.55 -20.50 -9.31
N VAL A 133 2.70 -19.23 -9.69
CA VAL A 133 3.46 -18.23 -8.90
C VAL A 133 2.45 -17.46 -8.06
N VAL A 134 2.54 -17.58 -6.75
CA VAL A 134 1.69 -16.85 -5.81
C VAL A 134 2.44 -15.61 -5.34
N TRP A 135 1.80 -14.45 -5.48
CA TRP A 135 2.33 -13.16 -5.02
C TRP A 135 1.51 -12.68 -3.83
N GLY A 136 2.17 -12.29 -2.74
CA GLY A 136 1.47 -11.70 -1.59
C GLY A 136 0.83 -10.33 -1.88
N PRO A 137 0.07 -9.76 -0.94
CA PRO A 137 -0.45 -8.40 -1.07
C PRO A 137 0.68 -7.37 -1.18
N VAL A 138 0.45 -6.29 -1.93
CA VAL A 138 1.44 -5.19 -2.11
C VAL A 138 1.29 -4.14 -1.02
N LEU A 139 0.05 -3.83 -0.67
CA LEU A 139 -0.28 -2.86 0.37
C LEU A 139 -0.66 -3.59 1.66
N PRO A 140 -0.44 -2.98 2.83
CA PRO A 140 -1.08 -3.42 4.06
C PRO A 140 -2.59 -3.31 3.88
N GLN A 141 -3.26 -4.44 3.71
CA GLN A 141 -4.72 -4.48 3.71
C GLN A 141 -5.21 -4.64 5.14
N ASP A 142 -6.40 -4.10 5.41
CA ASP A 142 -7.14 -4.41 6.63
C ASP A 142 -7.61 -5.87 6.54
N VAL A 143 -6.75 -6.78 7.03
CA VAL A 143 -7.00 -8.21 7.08
C VAL A 143 -8.31 -8.50 7.83
N ALA A 144 -8.65 -7.70 8.85
CA ALA A 144 -9.88 -7.90 9.61
C ALA A 144 -11.11 -7.65 8.74
N ARG A 145 -11.12 -6.57 7.95
CA ARG A 145 -12.21 -6.29 7.00
C ARG A 145 -12.32 -7.39 5.94
N GLN A 146 -11.20 -7.84 5.39
CA GLN A 146 -11.19 -8.90 4.38
C GLN A 146 -11.74 -10.22 4.93
N VAL A 147 -11.32 -10.62 6.13
CA VAL A 147 -11.80 -11.83 6.80
C VAL A 147 -13.30 -11.76 7.08
N ASN A 148 -13.82 -10.61 7.54
CA ASN A 148 -15.24 -10.42 7.78
C ASN A 148 -16.09 -10.55 6.49
N ASN A 149 -15.58 -10.00 5.38
CA ASN A 149 -16.24 -10.13 4.08
C ASN A 149 -16.24 -11.60 3.61
N GLU A 150 -15.10 -12.27 3.68
CA GLU A 150 -14.98 -13.68 3.28
C GLU A 150 -15.84 -14.61 4.16
N GLN A 151 -15.91 -14.35 5.47
CA GLN A 151 -16.82 -15.06 6.37
C GLN A 151 -18.27 -14.95 5.89
N THR A 152 -18.69 -13.74 5.50
CA THR A 152 -20.05 -13.49 4.98
C THR A 152 -20.28 -14.25 3.67
N LEU A 153 -19.32 -14.22 2.74
CA LEU A 153 -19.41 -14.91 1.44
C LEU A 153 -19.44 -16.44 1.57
N VAL A 154 -18.72 -16.99 2.54
CA VAL A 154 -18.77 -18.43 2.86
C VAL A 154 -20.10 -18.80 3.50
N GLN A 155 -20.64 -17.95 4.38
CA GLN A 155 -21.92 -18.20 5.05
C GLN A 155 -23.10 -18.17 4.07
N THR A 156 -23.07 -17.27 3.08
CA THR A 156 -24.08 -17.19 2.02
C THR A 156 -23.90 -18.25 0.93
N GLY A 157 -22.80 -19.01 0.96
CA GLY A 157 -22.51 -20.08 0.02
C GLY A 157 -21.98 -19.61 -1.34
N ILE A 158 -21.59 -18.34 -1.46
CA ILE A 158 -20.99 -17.79 -2.68
C ILE A 158 -19.55 -18.29 -2.84
N HIS A 159 -18.78 -18.29 -1.75
CA HIS A 159 -17.42 -18.79 -1.73
C HIS A 159 -17.33 -20.14 -1.02
N SER A 160 -16.49 -21.02 -1.57
CA SER A 160 -16.05 -22.20 -0.83
C SER A 160 -15.04 -21.79 0.24
N ARG A 161 -14.94 -22.55 1.34
CA ARG A 161 -13.92 -22.31 2.37
C ARG A 161 -12.51 -22.34 1.81
N ARG A 162 -12.25 -23.17 0.79
CA ARG A 162 -10.94 -23.25 0.13
C ARG A 162 -10.62 -21.98 -0.66
N THR A 163 -11.60 -21.48 -1.40
CA THR A 163 -11.50 -20.21 -2.14
C THR A 163 -11.25 -19.06 -1.17
N ALA A 164 -12.01 -18.98 -0.08
CA ALA A 164 -11.80 -17.96 0.96
C ALA A 164 -10.40 -18.01 1.58
N MET A 165 -9.84 -19.21 1.78
CA MET A 165 -8.47 -19.38 2.30
C MET A 165 -7.39 -18.92 1.30
N ASP A 166 -7.56 -19.21 0.00
CA ASP A 166 -6.64 -18.71 -1.05
C ASP A 166 -6.69 -17.16 -1.12
N GLU A 167 -7.88 -16.58 -0.99
CA GLU A 167 -8.10 -15.13 -1.06
C GLU A 167 -7.57 -14.37 0.15
N ILE A 168 -7.66 -14.96 1.35
CA ILE A 168 -7.04 -14.44 2.58
C ILE A 168 -5.50 -14.55 2.51
N GLY A 169 -4.95 -15.35 1.59
CA GLY A 169 -3.52 -15.50 1.38
C GLY A 169 -2.86 -16.54 2.29
N ILE A 170 -3.60 -17.57 2.71
CA ILE A 170 -3.05 -18.71 3.43
C ILE A 170 -2.09 -19.47 2.49
N ARG A 171 -0.91 -19.85 3.02
CA ARG A 171 0.19 -20.43 2.21
C ARG A 171 -0.18 -21.74 1.52
N ASP A 172 -0.95 -22.60 2.19
CA ASP A 172 -1.45 -23.86 1.63
C ASP A 172 -2.92 -24.06 2.06
N PRO A 173 -3.88 -23.63 1.22
CA PRO A 173 -5.31 -23.77 1.52
C PRO A 173 -5.77 -25.22 1.65
N GLU A 174 -5.17 -26.16 0.91
CA GLU A 174 -5.58 -27.56 0.91
C GLU A 174 -5.12 -28.27 2.18
N TYR A 175 -3.90 -27.98 2.64
CA TYR A 175 -3.40 -28.50 3.92
C TYR A 175 -4.22 -27.97 5.10
N GLU A 176 -4.48 -26.66 5.17
CA GLU A 176 -5.29 -26.06 6.24
C GLU A 176 -6.73 -26.58 6.23
N PHE A 177 -7.32 -26.79 5.05
CA PHE A 177 -8.65 -27.38 4.95
C PHE A 177 -8.70 -28.83 5.47
N LYS A 178 -7.68 -29.64 5.18
CA LYS A 178 -7.57 -31.02 5.71
C LYS A 178 -7.45 -31.01 7.23
N ARG A 179 -6.56 -30.18 7.78
CA ARG A 179 -6.40 -30.00 9.22
C ARG A 179 -7.71 -29.58 9.88
N TRP A 180 -8.43 -28.64 9.27
CA TRP A 180 -9.75 -28.21 9.76
C TRP A 180 -10.78 -29.35 9.75
N LEU A 181 -10.78 -30.24 8.74
CA LEU A 181 -11.68 -31.40 8.72
C LEU A 181 -11.36 -32.38 9.85
N GLU A 182 -10.08 -32.63 10.14
CA GLU A 182 -9.64 -33.48 11.26
C GLU A 182 -10.05 -32.87 12.61
N GLU A 183 -9.83 -31.57 12.79
CA GLU A 183 -10.30 -30.82 13.98
C GLU A 183 -11.83 -30.87 14.09
N ARG A 184 -12.56 -30.77 12.98
CA ARG A 184 -14.02 -30.85 12.98
C ARG A 184 -14.52 -32.24 13.34
N GLU A 185 -13.87 -33.29 12.85
CA GLU A 185 -14.20 -34.67 13.17
C GLU A 185 -13.99 -34.97 14.65
N THR A 186 -12.86 -34.52 15.22
CA THR A 186 -12.57 -34.68 16.65
C THR A 186 -13.60 -33.94 17.52
N ILE A 187 -13.96 -32.70 17.16
CA ILE A 187 -15.01 -31.94 17.86
C ILE A 187 -16.37 -32.66 17.79
N LEU A 188 -16.73 -33.22 16.63
CA LEU A 188 -17.98 -33.97 16.49
C LEU A 188 -17.99 -35.25 17.33
N ARG A 189 -16.87 -35.98 17.42
CA ARG A 189 -16.73 -37.14 18.31
C ARG A 189 -16.88 -36.73 19.78
N MET A 190 -16.20 -35.67 20.22
CA MET A 190 -16.32 -35.15 21.59
C MET A 190 -17.76 -34.71 21.91
N ASN A 191 -18.43 -33.99 21.00
CA ASN A 191 -19.83 -33.59 21.19
C ASN A 191 -20.78 -34.78 21.27
N LYS A 192 -20.54 -35.84 20.48
CA LYS A 192 -21.33 -37.08 20.56
C LYS A 192 -21.13 -37.77 21.90
N GLU A 193 -19.90 -37.87 22.40
CA GLU A 193 -19.61 -38.45 23.71
C GLU A 193 -20.18 -37.63 24.88
N LEU A 194 -20.11 -36.30 24.81
CA LEU A 194 -20.69 -35.39 25.79
C LEU A 194 -22.22 -35.47 25.80
N ASN A 195 -22.87 -35.49 24.62
CA ASN A 195 -24.32 -35.69 24.52
C ASN A 195 -24.77 -37.05 25.07
N VAL A 196 -24.00 -38.12 24.84
CA VAL A 196 -24.27 -39.45 25.40
C VAL A 196 -24.08 -39.48 26.92
N LYS A 197 -23.09 -38.75 27.47
CA LYS A 197 -22.92 -38.62 28.93
C LYS A 197 -24.02 -37.77 29.57
N SER A 198 -24.45 -36.68 28.92
CA SER A 198 -25.56 -35.83 29.39
C SER A 198 -26.89 -36.58 29.41
N THR A 199 -27.20 -37.35 28.36
CA THR A 199 -28.41 -38.20 28.35
C THR A 199 -28.36 -39.31 29.40
N LYS A 200 -27.19 -39.89 29.68
CA LYS A 200 -27.02 -40.85 30.79
C LYS A 200 -27.15 -40.19 32.17
N SER A 201 -26.65 -38.96 32.35
CA SER A 201 -26.80 -38.21 33.62
C SER A 201 -28.25 -37.79 33.87
N GLY A 202 -28.93 -37.23 32.86
CA GLY A 202 -30.33 -36.82 32.96
C GLY A 202 -31.33 -37.98 33.00
N ALA A 203 -30.96 -39.17 32.50
CA ALA A 203 -31.73 -40.40 32.73
C ALA A 203 -31.55 -40.95 34.15
N ARG A 204 -30.34 -40.80 34.72
CA ARG A 204 -30.05 -41.21 36.10
C ARG A 204 -30.74 -40.28 37.11
N GLU A 205 -30.74 -38.96 36.87
CA GLU A 205 -31.50 -37.99 37.69
C GLU A 205 -33.01 -38.19 37.58
N ARG A 206 -33.56 -38.47 36.39
CA ARG A 206 -35.00 -38.78 36.24
C ARG A 206 -35.40 -40.12 36.86
N ALA A 207 -34.53 -41.13 36.81
CA ALA A 207 -34.77 -42.41 37.49
C ALA A 207 -34.75 -42.25 39.03
N LEU A 208 -33.85 -41.41 39.55
CA LEU A 208 -33.78 -41.07 40.97
C LEU A 208 -35.00 -40.24 41.43
N SER A 209 -35.48 -39.29 40.62
CA SER A 209 -36.70 -38.52 40.94
C SER A 209 -37.96 -39.41 40.89
N SER A 210 -38.07 -40.31 39.91
CA SER A 210 -39.20 -41.24 39.82
C SER A 210 -39.23 -42.30 40.94
N GLN A 211 -38.07 -42.66 41.50
CA GLN A 211 -38.00 -43.56 42.65
C GLN A 211 -38.34 -42.86 43.97
N ALA A 212 -38.17 -41.54 44.07
CA ALA A 212 -38.55 -40.77 45.26
C ALA A 212 -40.07 -40.53 45.36
N GLU A 213 -40.78 -40.46 44.22
CA GLU A 213 -42.24 -40.25 44.18
C GLU A 213 -43.07 -41.55 44.34
N GLY A 214 -42.45 -42.72 44.34
CA GLY A 214 -43.14 -44.03 44.38
C GLY A 214 -43.21 -44.72 45.75
N VAL A 215 -42.89 -44.04 46.85
CA VAL A 215 -42.82 -44.63 48.22
C VAL A 215 -43.85 -44.05 49.19
N GLU A 216 -44.73 -43.14 48.75
CA GLU A 216 -45.89 -42.69 49.54
C GLU A 216 -47.20 -43.25 48.97
N GLU A 217 -47.54 -44.49 49.36
CA GLU A 217 -48.92 -44.97 49.57
C GLU A 217 -48.92 -46.17 50.54
#